data_AF-A0A949Z2P7-F1
#
_entry.id   AF-A0A949Z2P7-F1
#
_cell.length_a   1.000
_cell.length_b   1.000
_cell.length_c   1.000
_cell.angle_alpha   90.00
_cell.angle_beta   90.00
_cell.angle_gamma   90.00
#
_symmetry.space_group_name_H-M   'P 1'
#
loop_
_entity.id
_entity.type
_entity.pdbx_description
1 polymer ?
#
loop_
_entity_poly.entity_id
_entity_poly.type
_entity_poly.pdbx_seq_one_letter_code
_entity_poly.pdbx_strand_id
1 'polypeptide(L)'
;MEDGQRLMVENAGGDTVVALSSGDEGQQQSQSNAFETGKWLNPPELFRVAGSLLLRIESKNAVEFIRVRANQMQLMRTGPDLGNAEKLKLKKSDESIAMEPLEPMEPMQPMKPMKPMGRMRPMEMRMGGM
;
A
#
# COMPACT_ATOMS: atom_id res chain seq x y z
N MET A 1 13.22 9.35 11.44
CA MET A 1 11.87 8.80 11.17
C MET A 1 11.02 9.27 12.32
N GLU A 2 9.75 9.61 12.10
CA GLU A 2 8.85 9.93 13.21
C GLU A 2 8.68 8.67 14.08
N ASP A 3 8.49 8.85 15.39
CA ASP A 3 8.30 7.77 16.35
C ASP A 3 7.14 6.88 15.88
N GLY A 4 7.38 5.57 15.74
CA GLY A 4 6.36 4.60 15.29
C GLY A 4 6.31 4.30 13.79
N GLN A 5 7.13 4.93 12.93
CA GLN A 5 7.17 4.60 11.49
C GLN A 5 8.27 3.60 11.13
N ARG A 6 7.92 2.48 10.47
CA ARG A 6 8.83 1.44 9.97
C ARG A 6 8.69 1.28 8.46
N LEU A 7 9.82 1.35 7.76
CA LEU A 7 9.92 1.00 6.34
C LEU A 7 10.57 -0.37 6.21
N MET A 8 9.90 -1.29 5.52
CA MET A 8 10.44 -2.60 5.14
C MET A 8 10.56 -2.69 3.63
N VAL A 9 11.61 -3.38 3.18
CA VAL A 9 11.90 -3.57 1.77
C VAL A 9 12.33 -5.01 1.57
N GLU A 10 11.70 -5.69 0.61
CA GLU A 10 11.98 -7.08 0.28
C GLU A 10 12.19 -7.25 -1.23
N ASN A 11 13.10 -8.15 -1.62
CA ASN A 11 13.23 -8.61 -3.00
C ASN A 11 12.44 -9.91 -3.19
N ALA A 12 11.24 -9.82 -3.73
CA ALA A 12 10.35 -10.95 -3.97
C ALA A 12 10.59 -11.54 -5.37
N GLY A 13 11.74 -12.18 -5.55
CA GLY A 13 12.10 -12.90 -6.79
C GLY A 13 12.51 -12.01 -7.97
N GLY A 14 11.63 -11.12 -8.41
CA GLY A 14 11.86 -10.12 -9.46
C GLY A 14 11.33 -8.73 -9.10
N ASP A 15 10.49 -8.64 -8.08
CA ASP A 15 9.91 -7.38 -7.63
C ASP A 15 10.60 -6.88 -6.35
N THR A 16 10.67 -5.57 -6.22
CA THR A 16 10.93 -4.89 -4.95
C THR A 16 9.59 -4.59 -4.29
N VAL A 17 9.33 -5.22 -3.16
CA VAL A 17 8.17 -4.93 -2.31
C VAL A 17 8.60 -3.92 -1.26
N VAL A 18 7.91 -2.79 -1.20
CA VAL A 18 8.13 -1.75 -0.19
C VAL A 18 6.90 -1.68 0.67
N ALA A 19 7.06 -1.87 1.98
CA ALA A 19 6.01 -1.70 2.96
C ALA A 19 6.33 -0.54 3.91
N LEU A 20 5.34 0.31 4.14
CA LEU A 20 5.38 1.37 5.13
C LEU A 20 4.34 1.05 6.19
N SER A 21 4.77 0.91 7.44
CA SER A 21 3.88 0.87 8.58
C SER A 21 4.10 2.08 9.47
N SER A 22 3.00 2.62 9.97
CA SER A 22 2.97 3.67 10.98
C SER A 22 1.99 3.23 12.06
N GLY A 23 2.38 3.33 13.33
CA GLY A 23 1.48 3.02 14.42
C GLY A 23 1.78 3.81 15.68
N ASP A 24 0.70 4.23 16.33
CA ASP A 24 0.63 4.62 17.73
C ASP A 24 -0.07 3.50 18.51
N GLU A 25 -0.02 3.52 19.85
CA GLU A 25 -0.73 2.54 20.70
C GLU A 25 -2.22 2.44 20.30
N GLY A 26 -2.58 1.35 19.60
CA GLY A 26 -3.97 1.01 19.27
C GLY A 26 -4.35 1.06 17.78
N GLN A 27 -3.56 1.67 16.88
CA GLN A 27 -3.84 1.65 15.43
C GLN A 27 -2.55 1.58 14.61
N GLN A 28 -2.30 0.42 13.99
CA GLN A 28 -1.19 0.22 13.06
C GLN A 28 -1.73 0.27 11.63
N GLN A 29 -1.43 1.35 10.89
CA GLN A 29 -1.70 1.43 9.46
C GLN A 29 -0.48 0.91 8.70
N SER A 30 -0.70 -0.08 7.84
CA SER A 30 0.31 -0.60 6.92
C SER A 30 -0.16 -0.44 5.48
N GLN A 31 0.79 -0.16 4.60
CA GLN A 31 0.60 -0.19 3.16
C GLN A 31 1.81 -0.82 2.49
N SER A 32 1.61 -1.50 1.36
CA SER A 32 2.70 -2.10 0.59
C SER A 32 2.46 -1.96 -0.90
N ASN A 33 3.55 -1.73 -1.65
CA ASN A 33 3.56 -1.71 -3.10
C ASN A 33 4.68 -2.60 -3.62
N ALA A 34 4.42 -3.32 -4.72
CA ALA A 34 5.42 -4.06 -5.46
C ALA A 34 5.82 -3.27 -6.73
N PHE A 35 7.12 -3.28 -7.03
CA PHE A 35 7.71 -2.64 -8.19
C PHE A 35 8.61 -3.62 -8.93
N GLU A 36 8.40 -3.78 -10.23
CA GLU A 36 9.25 -4.62 -11.07
C GLU A 36 10.62 -3.94 -11.27
N THR A 37 11.61 -4.34 -10.47
CA THR A 37 12.98 -3.78 -10.51
C THR A 37 14.04 -4.83 -10.88
N GLY A 38 13.65 -6.10 -10.90
CA GLY A 38 14.53 -7.24 -10.99
C GLY A 38 15.21 -7.62 -9.67
N LYS A 39 16.07 -8.64 -9.75
CA LYS A 39 16.91 -9.09 -8.62
C LYS A 39 17.96 -8.04 -8.27
N TRP A 40 18.08 -7.77 -6.98
CA TRP A 40 19.12 -6.88 -6.48
C TRP A 40 20.52 -7.49 -6.64
N LEU A 41 21.46 -6.69 -7.12
CA LEU A 41 22.88 -7.04 -7.13
C LEU A 41 23.56 -6.73 -5.78
N ASN A 42 23.09 -5.66 -5.13
CA ASN A 42 23.58 -5.17 -3.85
C ASN A 42 22.38 -4.89 -2.93
N PRO A 43 22.56 -4.90 -1.60
CA PRO A 43 21.53 -4.39 -0.69
C PRO A 43 21.11 -2.97 -1.10
N PRO A 44 19.82 -2.64 -1.03
CA PRO A 44 19.34 -1.34 -1.44
C PRO A 44 19.87 -0.25 -0.51
N GLU A 45 20.00 0.97 -1.04
CA GLU A 45 20.48 2.11 -0.27
C GLU A 45 19.32 3.06 0.01
N LEU A 46 19.16 3.46 1.27
CA LEU A 46 18.11 4.39 1.67
C LEU A 46 18.69 5.78 1.90
N PHE A 47 18.03 6.79 1.34
CA PHE A 47 18.39 8.19 1.47
C PHE A 47 17.19 9.01 1.97
N ARG A 48 17.45 10.04 2.76
CA ARG A 48 16.45 11.06 3.14
C ARG A 48 16.77 12.35 2.39
N VAL A 49 15.79 12.85 1.64
CA VAL A 49 15.90 14.08 0.84
C VAL A 49 14.61 14.89 0.95
N ALA A 50 14.71 16.14 1.41
CA ALA A 50 13.60 17.11 1.45
C ALA A 50 12.26 16.52 1.98
N GLY A 51 12.31 15.79 3.10
CA GLY A 51 11.14 15.18 3.73
C GLY A 51 10.60 13.91 3.04
N SER A 52 11.32 13.35 2.07
CA SER A 52 11.02 12.07 1.43
C SER A 52 12.14 11.06 1.64
N LEU A 53 11.79 9.78 1.56
CA LEU A 53 12.76 8.69 1.50
C LEU A 53 12.95 8.26 0.05
N LEU A 54 14.19 7.97 -0.32
CA LEU A 54 14.58 7.50 -1.64
C LEU A 54 15.34 6.20 -1.46
N LEU A 55 14.77 5.14 -2.01
CA LEU A 55 15.38 3.82 -2.04
C LEU A 55 16.05 3.63 -3.40
N ARG A 56 17.38 3.52 -3.42
CA ARG A 56 18.14 3.19 -4.62
C ARG A 56 18.25 1.67 -4.74
N ILE A 57 17.74 1.14 -5.85
CA ILE A 57 17.81 -0.26 -6.22
C ILE A 57 18.80 -0.41 -7.36
N GLU A 58 19.74 -1.33 -7.19
CA GLU A 58 20.69 -1.70 -8.23
C GLU A 58 20.44 -3.14 -8.64
N SER A 59 19.98 -3.33 -9.88
CA SER A 59 19.74 -4.64 -10.48
C SER A 59 20.66 -4.85 -11.68
N LYS A 60 20.63 -6.06 -12.26
CA LYS A 60 21.42 -6.40 -13.44
C LYS A 60 21.12 -5.48 -14.64
N ASN A 61 19.89 -4.97 -14.73
CA ASN A 61 19.40 -4.28 -15.92
C ASN A 61 19.43 -2.76 -15.77
N ALA A 62 19.27 -2.24 -14.56
CA ALA A 62 19.17 -0.80 -14.32
C ALA A 62 19.47 -0.42 -12.86
N VAL A 63 19.71 0.88 -12.67
CA VAL A 63 19.66 1.53 -11.35
C VAL A 63 18.35 2.33 -11.30
N GLU A 64 17.49 2.01 -10.35
CA GLU A 64 16.16 2.60 -10.21
C GLU A 64 15.99 3.17 -8.80
N PHE A 65 15.03 4.08 -8.65
CA PHE A 65 14.76 4.77 -7.40
C PHE A 65 13.28 4.64 -7.04
N ILE A 66 12.99 4.26 -5.80
CA ILE A 66 11.62 4.30 -5.27
C ILE A 66 11.56 5.44 -4.28
N ARG A 67 10.72 6.44 -4.57
CA ARG A 67 10.46 7.56 -3.69
C ARG A 67 9.26 7.26 -2.81
N VAL A 68 9.43 7.44 -1.50
CA VAL A 68 8.38 7.33 -0.49
C VAL A 68 8.19 8.69 0.17
N ARG A 69 6.98 9.25 0.05
CA ARG A 69 6.61 10.53 0.68
C ARG A 69 5.23 10.38 1.33
N ALA A 70 5.17 10.58 2.65
CA ALA A 70 3.96 10.30 3.43
C ALA A 70 3.43 8.89 3.10
N ASN A 71 2.25 8.79 2.51
CA ASN A 71 1.67 7.51 2.08
C ASN A 71 1.86 7.18 0.59
N GLN A 72 2.56 8.00 -0.19
CA GLN A 72 2.76 7.75 -1.63
C GLN A 72 4.10 7.08 -1.91
N MET A 73 4.08 6.04 -2.73
CA MET A 73 5.26 5.33 -3.23
C MET A 73 5.30 5.40 -4.76
N GLN A 74 6.45 5.79 -5.33
CA GLN A 74 6.61 5.97 -6.77
C GLN A 74 7.95 5.44 -7.27
N LEU A 75 7.92 4.61 -8.32
CA LEU A 75 9.11 4.20 -9.05
C LEU A 75 9.58 5.30 -10.00
N MET A 76 10.89 5.53 -10.02
CA MET A 76 11.58 6.53 -10.82
C MET A 76 12.80 5.88 -11.49
N ARG A 77 12.88 5.98 -12.82
CA ARG A 77 14.03 5.47 -13.59
C ARG A 77 15.21 6.45 -13.61
N THR A 78 14.99 7.69 -13.20
CA THR A 78 16.03 8.72 -13.08
C THR A 78 16.05 9.19 -11.64
N GLY A 79 17.24 9.15 -11.03
CA GLY A 79 17.42 9.59 -9.65
C GLY A 79 17.30 11.11 -9.52
N PRO A 80 16.69 11.61 -8.43
CA PRO A 80 16.77 13.03 -8.09
C PRO A 80 18.20 13.40 -7.66
N ASP A 81 18.47 14.70 -7.55
CA ASP A 81 19.73 15.19 -6.99
C ASP A 81 19.88 14.74 -5.52
N LEU A 82 20.97 14.05 -5.23
CA LEU A 82 21.32 13.53 -3.90
C LEU A 82 22.33 14.42 -3.17
N GLY A 83 22.69 15.60 -3.69
CA GLY A 83 23.73 16.46 -3.12
C GLY A 83 23.55 16.82 -1.63
N ASN A 84 22.30 16.91 -1.17
CA ASN A 84 21.94 17.14 0.24
C ASN A 84 21.23 15.94 0.89
N ALA A 85 21.43 14.73 0.34
CA ALA A 85 20.80 13.53 0.84
C ALA A 85 21.52 12.98 2.08
N GLU A 86 20.76 12.66 3.12
CA GLU A 86 21.28 11.91 4.26
C GLU A 86 21.12 10.40 3.98
N LYS A 87 22.23 9.66 3.95
CA LYS A 87 22.19 8.20 3.80
C LYS A 87 21.80 7.53 5.12
N LEU A 88 20.70 6.77 5.09
CA LEU A 88 20.20 6.01 6.22
C LEU A 88 20.69 4.56 6.16
N LYS A 89 21.01 3.99 7.31
CA LYS A 89 21.40 2.58 7.42
C LYS A 89 20.17 1.69 7.44
N LEU A 90 20.09 0.76 6.49
CA LEU A 90 19.14 -0.35 6.55
C LEU A 90 19.70 -1.47 7.43
N LYS A 91 18.81 -2.13 8.16
CA LYS A 91 19.12 -3.37 8.88
C LYS A 91 18.49 -4.53 8.12
N LYS A 92 19.24 -5.61 7.94
CA LYS A 92 18.67 -6.85 7.42
C LYS A 92 17.65 -7.38 8.44
N SER A 93 16.52 -7.86 7.94
CA SER A 93 15.49 -8.51 8.73
C SER A 93 15.15 -9.85 8.06
N ASP A 94 14.87 -10.87 8.87
CA ASP A 94 14.36 -12.17 8.40
C ASP A 94 12.82 -12.16 8.29
N GLU A 95 12.18 -11.06 8.69
CA GLU A 95 10.76 -10.79 8.54
C GLU A 95 10.44 -10.54 7.06
N SER A 96 9.54 -11.34 6.50
CA SER A 96 9.00 -11.12 5.15
C SER A 96 7.77 -10.22 5.19
N ILE A 97 7.62 -9.41 4.17
CA ILE A 97 6.42 -8.65 3.91
C ILE A 97 5.39 -9.65 3.37
N ALA A 98 4.59 -10.21 4.26
CA ALA A 98 3.43 -11.00 3.86
C ALA A 98 2.46 -10.10 3.10
N MET A 99 2.44 -10.17 1.77
CA MET A 99 1.30 -9.69 1.02
C MET A 99 0.18 -10.71 1.27
N GLU A 100 -0.83 -10.31 2.04
CA GLU A 100 -2.06 -11.11 2.11
C GLU A 100 -2.60 -11.24 0.68
N PRO A 101 -2.72 -12.47 0.14
CA PRO A 101 -3.38 -12.63 -1.14
C PRO A 101 -4.80 -12.08 -0.97
N LEU A 102 -5.19 -11.13 -1.83
CA LEU A 102 -6.59 -10.75 -1.95
C LEU A 102 -7.37 -12.03 -2.23
N GLU A 103 -8.12 -12.52 -1.25
CA GLU A 103 -8.98 -13.67 -1.45
C GLU A 103 -9.91 -13.36 -2.64
N PRO A 104 -10.03 -14.26 -3.62
CA PRO A 104 -10.92 -14.04 -4.75
C PRO A 104 -12.33 -13.85 -4.19
N MET A 105 -12.92 -12.67 -4.41
CA MET A 105 -14.31 -12.43 -4.02
C MET A 105 -15.18 -13.52 -4.65
N GLU A 106 -15.85 -14.30 -3.81
CA GLU A 106 -16.76 -15.32 -4.29
C GLU A 106 -17.83 -14.66 -5.18
N PRO A 107 -18.18 -15.29 -6.32
CA PRO A 107 -19.19 -14.73 -7.21
C PRO A 107 -20.50 -14.56 -6.44
N MET A 108 -21.01 -13.32 -6.39
CA MET A 108 -22.30 -13.03 -5.80
C MET A 108 -23.35 -13.94 -6.43
N GLN A 109 -23.98 -14.79 -5.60
CA GLN A 109 -25.05 -15.64 -6.08
C GLN A 109 -26.20 -14.77 -6.63
N PRO A 110 -26.85 -15.19 -7.72
CA PRO A 110 -27.95 -14.43 -8.31
C PRO A 110 -29.06 -14.26 -7.26
N MET A 111 -29.42 -13.01 -7.01
CA MET A 111 -30.54 -12.67 -6.12
C MET A 111 -31.80 -13.35 -6.63
N LYS A 112 -32.44 -14.17 -5.78
CA LYS A 112 -33.73 -14.77 -6.12
C LYS A 112 -34.75 -13.67 -6.39
N PRO A 113 -35.61 -13.81 -7.41
CA PRO A 113 -36.64 -12.82 -7.70
C PRO A 113 -37.54 -12.62 -6.47
N MET A 114 -37.61 -11.38 -5.98
CA MET A 114 -38.54 -10.99 -4.93
C MET A 114 -39.96 -11.26 -5.43
N LYS A 115 -40.73 -12.06 -4.68
CA LYS A 115 -42.15 -12.26 -4.97
C LYS A 115 -42.85 -10.89 -4.93
N PRO A 116 -43.76 -10.60 -5.87
CA PRO A 116 -44.53 -9.36 -5.83
C PRO A 116 -45.31 -9.31 -4.51
N MET A 117 -45.15 -8.23 -3.74
CA MET A 117 -46.00 -7.92 -2.60
C MET A 117 -47.43 -7.70 -3.11
N GLY A 118 -48.21 -8.77 -3.09
CA GLY A 118 -49.64 -8.73 -3.39
C GLY A 118 -50.37 -7.89 -2.34
N ARG A 119 -51.05 -6.85 -2.82
CA ARG A 119 -52.12 -6.08 -2.16
C ARG A 119 -51.69 -5.26 -0.94
N MET A 120 -51.05 -4.11 -1.19
CA MET A 120 -51.28 -2.94 -0.33
C MET A 120 -52.76 -2.59 -0.40
N ARG A 121 -53.49 -2.78 0.71
CA ARG A 121 -54.85 -2.25 0.85
C ARG A 121 -54.75 -0.72 0.88
N PRO A 122 -55.66 0.01 0.20
CA PRO A 122 -55.68 1.46 0.26
C PRO A 122 -55.93 1.88 1.72
N MET A 123 -55.03 2.69 2.26
CA MET A 123 -55.19 3.31 3.57
C MET A 123 -56.23 4.43 3.41
N GLU A 124 -57.45 4.22 3.90
CA GLU A 124 -58.48 5.25 3.93
C GLU A 124 -58.03 6.38 4.88
N MET A 125 -57.62 7.51 4.31
CA MET A 125 -57.44 8.75 5.06
C MET A 125 -58.81 9.30 5.43
N ARG A 126 -59.24 9.07 6.66
CA ARG A 126 -60.41 9.74 7.23
C ARG A 126 -60.03 11.18 7.62
N MET A 127 -60.07 12.07 6.64
CA MET A 127 -60.20 13.51 6.91
C MET A 127 -61.66 13.80 7.26
N GLY A 128 -61.90 14.40 8.43
CA GLY A 128 -63.15 15.10 8.69
C GLY A 128 -63.67 14.94 10.11
N GLY A 129 -63.58 16.02 10.88
CA GLY A 129 -64.31 16.19 12.14
C GLY A 129 -63.80 17.38 12.92
N MET A 130 -64.60 18.46 12.89
CA MET A 130 -64.53 19.69 13.69
C MET A 130 -64.28 19.47 15.18
#